data_AF-A0A2A2R3W4-F1
#
_entry.id   AF-A0A2A2R3W4-F1
#
_cell.length_a   1.000
_cell.length_b   1.000
_cell.length_c   1.000
_cell.angle_alpha   90.00
_cell.angle_beta   90.00
_cell.angle_gamma   90.00
#
_symmetry.space_group_name_H-M   'P 1'
#
loop_
_entity.id
_entity.type
_entity.pdbx_description
1 polymer ?
#
loop_
_entity_poly.entity_id
_entity_poly.type
_entity_poly.pdbx_seq_one_letter_code
_entity_poly.pdbx_strand_id
1 'polypeptide(L)' 'MQTAFDLNAEQVNKIRPILSTGIAEVIQLRKESLRKISACRTKFLDQIATYLNPEQQEKIHKFQRKKDAELQKQLEY' A
#
# COMPACT_ATOMS: atom_id res chain seq x y z
N MET A 1 24.81 4.58 13.48
CA MET A 1 23.45 4.09 13.80
C MET A 1 23.61 3.21 15.03
N GLN A 2 23.45 3.77 16.23
CA GLN A 2 23.46 2.99 17.48
C GLN A 2 22.15 2.20 17.49
N THR A 3 22.24 0.89 17.28
CA THR A 3 21.08 -0.01 17.33
C THR A 3 20.59 -0.06 18.76
N ALA A 4 19.27 -0.13 19.00
CA ALA A 4 18.69 -0.31 20.34
C ALA A 4 19.16 -1.57 21.10
N PHE A 5 19.97 -2.41 20.45
CA PHE A 5 20.49 -3.70 20.92
C PHE A 5 22.01 -3.70 21.13
N ASP A 6 22.69 -2.54 21.09
CA ASP A 6 24.15 -2.41 21.28
C ASP A 6 24.98 -3.49 20.55
N LEU A 7 24.74 -3.62 19.25
CA LEU A 7 25.38 -4.67 18.43
C LEU A 7 26.85 -4.36 18.16
N ASN A 8 27.71 -5.37 18.29
CA ASN A 8 29.11 -5.30 17.88
C ASN A 8 29.28 -5.37 16.35
N ALA A 9 30.48 -5.07 15.86
CA ALA A 9 30.74 -4.98 14.42
C ALA A 9 30.44 -6.29 13.65
N GLU A 10 30.73 -7.44 14.25
CA GLU A 10 30.46 -8.74 13.64
C GLU A 10 28.95 -9.01 13.54
N GLN A 11 28.21 -8.71 14.61
CA GLN A 11 26.75 -8.82 14.65
C GLN A 11 26.09 -7.91 13.62
N VAL A 12 26.54 -6.65 13.51
CA VAL A 12 26.03 -5.71 12.49
C VAL A 12 26.24 -6.27 11.08
N ASN A 13 27.41 -6.83 10.80
CA ASN A 13 27.71 -7.39 9.48
C ASN A 13 26.82 -8.61 9.15
N LYS A 14 26.49 -9.44 10.14
CA LYS A 14 25.58 -10.59 9.96
C LYS A 14 24.11 -10.17 9.85
N ILE A 15 23.68 -9.16 10.61
CA ILE A 15 22.27 -8.75 10.72
C ILE A 15 21.85 -7.85 9.56
N ARG A 16 22.73 -6.95 9.09
CA ARG A 16 22.44 -6.01 8.01
C ARG A 16 21.78 -6.67 6.77
N PRO A 17 22.33 -7.75 6.18
CA PRO A 17 21.70 -8.37 5.01
C PRO A 17 20.32 -8.97 5.31
N ILE A 18 20.10 -9.49 6.52
CA ILE A 18 18.79 -10.01 6.96
C ILE A 18 17.77 -8.88 7.02
N LEU A 19 18.13 -7.75 7.63
CA LEU A 19 17.26 -6.58 7.70
C LEU A 19 16.96 -6.00 6.32
N SER A 20 17.96 -5.88 5.44
CA SER A 20 17.76 -5.40 4.08
C SER A 20 16.77 -6.27 3.31
N THR A 21 16.88 -7.60 3.45
CA THR A 21 15.94 -8.56 2.84
C THR A 21 14.54 -8.42 3.42
N GLY A 22 14.42 -8.39 4.75
CA GLY A 22 13.12 -8.24 5.41
C GLY A 22 12.43 -6.91 5.08
N ILE A 23 13.18 -5.81 4.97
CA ILE A 23 12.63 -4.51 4.54
C ILE A 23 12.07 -4.60 3.12
N ALA A 24 12.81 -5.22 2.19
CA ALA A 24 12.34 -5.38 0.82
C ALA A 24 11.06 -6.23 0.74
N GLU A 25 10.99 -7.32 1.51
CA GLU A 25 9.80 -8.18 1.59
C GLU A 25 8.59 -7.44 2.17
N VAL A 26 8.77 -6.68 3.26
CA VAL A 26 7.71 -5.86 3.86
C VAL A 26 7.19 -4.82 2.87
N ILE A 27 8.08 -4.15 2.12
CA ILE A 27 7.68 -3.19 1.09
C ILE A 27 6.84 -3.89 0.01
N GLN A 28 7.27 -5.05 -0.47
CA GLN A 28 6.56 -5.82 -1.49
C GLN A 28 5.15 -6.22 -1.01
N LEU A 29 5.04 -6.78 0.20
CA LEU A 29 3.77 -7.17 0.81
C LEU A 29 2.83 -5.97 1.01
N ARG A 30 3.38 -4.82 1.39
CA ARG A 30 2.61 -3.58 1.52
C ARG A 30 2.05 -3.15 0.16
N LYS A 31 2.85 -3.14 -0.90
CA LYS A 31 2.42 -2.79 -2.26
C LYS A 31 1.34 -3.74 -2.77
N GLU A 32 1.49 -5.04 -2.54
CA GLU A 32 0.48 -6.04 -2.89
C GLU A 32 -0.84 -5.82 -2.13
N SER A 33 -0.77 -5.60 -0.83
CA SER A 33 -1.94 -5.38 0.01
C SER A 33 -2.71 -4.14 -0.42
N LEU A 34 -2.01 -3.03 -0.72
CA LEU A 34 -2.62 -1.81 -1.23
C LEU A 34 -3.36 -2.04 -2.56
N ARG A 35 -2.78 -2.80 -3.49
CA ARG A 35 -3.43 -3.17 -4.75
C ARG A 35 -4.70 -3.99 -4.53
N LYS A 36 -4.64 -5.00 -3.64
CA LYS A 36 -5.81 -5.85 -3.30
C LYS A 36 -6.94 -5.03 -2.67
N ILE A 37 -6.62 -4.14 -1.74
CA ILE A 37 -7.60 -3.24 -1.12
C ILE A 37 -8.24 -2.33 -2.17
N SER A 38 -7.45 -1.77 -3.09
CA SER A 38 -7.99 -0.92 -4.15
C SER A 38 -8.93 -1.69 -5.07
N ALA A 39 -8.52 -2.87 -5.55
CA ALA A 39 -9.35 -3.71 -6.42
C ALA A 39 -10.67 -4.11 -5.73
N CYS A 40 -10.62 -4.47 -4.45
CA CYS A 40 -11.80 -4.78 -3.64
C CYS A 40 -12.75 -3.57 -3.57
N ARG A 41 -12.21 -2.38 -3.25
CA ARG A 41 -12.99 -1.14 -3.20
C ARG A 41 -13.64 -0.82 -4.55
N THR A 42 -12.89 -0.89 -5.65
CA THR A 42 -13.43 -0.61 -6.99
C THR A 42 -14.59 -1.54 -7.32
N LYS A 43 -14.41 -2.86 -7.14
CA LYS A 43 -15.46 -3.86 -7.36
C LYS A 43 -16.77 -3.50 -6.64
N PHE A 44 -16.70 -3.16 -5.35
CA PHE A 44 -17.92 -2.86 -4.59
C PHE A 44 -18.51 -1.49 -4.92
N LEU A 45 -17.68 -0.48 -5.21
CA LEU A 45 -18.19 0.82 -5.66
C LEU A 45 -18.92 0.73 -7.00
N ASP A 46 -18.43 -0.10 -7.92
CA ASP A 46 -19.10 -0.32 -9.21
C ASP A 46 -20.44 -1.04 -9.02
N GLN A 47 -20.50 -2.03 -8.12
CA GLN A 47 -21.76 -2.69 -7.74
C GLN A 47 -22.75 -1.74 -7.06
N ILE A 48 -22.26 -0.79 -6.26
CA ILE A 48 -23.13 0.23 -5.65
C ILE A 48 -23.65 1.20 -6.71
N ALA A 49 -22.80 1.61 -7.65
CA ALA A 49 -23.14 2.60 -8.68
C ALA A 49 -24.34 2.21 -9.55
N THR A 50 -24.58 0.91 -9.75
CA THR A 50 -25.73 0.42 -10.54
C THR A 50 -27.09 0.77 -9.95
N TYR A 51 -27.15 1.08 -8.65
CA TYR A 51 -28.40 1.43 -7.94
C TYR A 51 -28.56 2.95 -7.73
N LEU A 52 -27.64 3.76 -8.25
CA LEU A 52 -27.60 5.19 -8.01
C LEU A 52 -28.07 5.99 -9.21
N ASN A 53 -28.54 7.20 -8.96
CA ASN A 53 -28.85 8.16 -10.02
C ASN A 53 -27.55 8.75 -10.62
N PRO A 54 -27.61 9.41 -11.80
CA PRO A 54 -26.42 9.92 -12.48
C PRO A 54 -25.56 10.87 -11.62
N GLU A 55 -26.18 11.74 -10.82
CA GLU A 55 -25.45 12.69 -9.97
C GLU A 55 -24.66 11.96 -8.86
N GLN A 56 -25.25 10.90 -8.29
CA GLN A 56 -24.61 10.06 -7.28
C GLN A 56 -23.51 9.18 -7.87
N GLN A 57 -23.69 8.66 -9.10
CA GLN A 57 -22.65 7.93 -9.83
C GLN A 57 -21.42 8.80 -10.06
N GLU A 58 -21.58 10.06 -10.47
CA GLU A 58 -20.46 10.98 -10.65
C GLU A 58 -19.68 11.23 -9.34
N LYS A 59 -20.39 11.29 -8.20
CA LYS A 59 -19.74 11.39 -6.87
C LYS A 59 -18.89 10.15 -6.56
N ILE A 60 -19.37 8.94 -6.88
CA ILE A 60 -18.59 7.71 -6.73
C ILE A 60 -17.36 7.73 -7.63
N HIS A 61 -17.50 8.07 -8.91
CA HIS A 61 -16.36 8.12 -9.83
C HIS A 61 -15.31 9.15 -9.38
N LYS A 62 -15.74 10.31 -8.88
CA LYS A 62 -14.82 11.31 -8.30
C LYS A 62 -14.10 10.76 -7.07
N PHE A 63 -14.78 10.01 -6.22
CA PHE A 63 -14.18 9.35 -5.07
C PHE A 63 -13.17 8.26 -5.47
N GLN A 64 -13.50 7.42 -6.45
CA GLN A 64 -12.60 6.40 -7.01
C GLN A 64 -11.31 7.05 -7.54
N ARG A 65 -11.43 8.06 -8.42
CA ARG A 65 -10.27 8.79 -8.96
C ARG A 65 -9.36 9.37 -7.87
N LYS A 66 -9.94 9.94 -6.80
CA LYS A 66 -9.17 10.43 -5.66
C LYS A 66 -8.39 9.31 -4.97
N LYS A 67 -9.03 8.16 -4.79
CA LYS A 67 -8.42 7.01 -4.12
C LYS A 67 -7.39 6.28 -4.98
N ASP A 68 -7.52 6.32 -6.29
CA ASP A 68 -6.52 5.80 -7.22
C ASP A 68 -5.27 6.69 -7.26
N ALA A 69 -5.45 8.02 -7.23
CA ALA A 69 -4.33 8.95 -7.10
C ALA A 69 -3.58 8.80 -5.76
N GLU A 70 -4.31 8.52 -4.67
CA GLU A 70 -3.71 8.21 -3.36
C GLU A 70 -2.93 6.90 -3.40
N LEU A 71 -3.48 5.86 -4.03
CA LEU A 71 -2.78 4.59 -4.23
C LEU A 71 -1.49 4.76 -5.03
N GLN A 72 -1.53 5.51 -6.13
CA GLN A 72 -0.37 5.73 -6.99
C GLN A 72 0.79 6.34 -6.19
N LYS A 73 0.49 7.38 -5.39
CA LYS A 73 1.49 7.96 -4.48
C LYS A 73 2.05 6.92 -3.51
N GLN A 74 1.19 6.09 -2.91
CA GLN A 74 1.63 5.07 -1.94
C GLN A 74 2.45 3.93 -2.56
N LEU A 75 2.33 3.69 -3.87
CA LEU A 75 3.10 2.67 -4.58
C LEU A 75 4.47 3.19 -5.09
N GLU A 76 4.63 4.51 -5.20
CA GLU A 76 5.88 5.18 -5.59
C GLU A 76 6.88 5.26 -4.42
N TYR A 77 6.39 5.31 -3.18
CA TYR A 77 7.19 5.18 -1.95
C TYR A 77 7.44 3.70 -1.57
#